data_AF-A0A3N5NJT2-F1
#
_entry.id   AF-A0A3N5NJT2-F1
#
_cell.length_a   1.000
_cell.length_b   1.000
_cell.length_c   1.000
_cell.angle_alpha   90.00
_cell.angle_beta   90.00
_cell.angle_gamma   90.00
#
_symmetry.space_group_name_H-M   'P 1'
#
loop_
_entity.id
_entity.type
_entity.pdbx_description
1 polymer ?
#
loop_
_entity_poly.entity_id
_entity_poly.type
_entity_poly.pdbx_seq_one_letter_code
_entity_poly.pdbx_strand_id
1 'polypeptide(L)' 'LKVPAPRINEIVRERRAITSDTALRLARYFGTTPQFWLNLQTSYDLRITEREVGSKIAKEVRTRCVA' A
#
# COMPACT_ATOMS: atom_id res chain seq x y z
N LEU A 1 2.66 -9.62 -17.60
CA LEU A 1 2.58 -9.82 -16.13
C LEU A 1 2.44 -11.28 -15.68
N LYS A 2 1.95 -12.22 -16.52
CA LYS A 2 1.75 -13.64 -16.14
C LYS A 2 0.93 -13.80 -14.84
N VAL A 3 -0.16 -13.05 -14.73
CA VAL A 3 -1.15 -13.14 -13.65
C VAL A 3 -2.55 -13.19 -14.25
N PRO A 4 -3.55 -13.78 -13.57
CA PRO A 4 -4.92 -13.80 -14.06
C PRO A 4 -5.47 -12.38 -14.28
N ALA A 5 -6.18 -12.15 -15.38
CA ALA A 5 -6.80 -10.86 -15.69
C ALA A 5 -7.71 -10.32 -14.56
N PRO A 6 -8.50 -11.15 -13.85
CA PRO A 6 -9.30 -10.69 -12.71
C PRO A 6 -8.43 -10.03 -11.62
N ARG A 7 -7.21 -10.50 -11.38
CA ARG A 7 -6.32 -9.90 -10.38
C ARG A 7 -6.02 -8.43 -10.71
N ILE A 8 -5.68 -8.15 -11.97
CA ILE A 8 -5.38 -6.78 -12.42
C ILE A 8 -6.66 -5.93 -12.41
N ASN A 9 -7.80 -6.51 -12.83
CA ASN A 9 -9.08 -5.80 -12.83
C ASN A 9 -9.48 -5.33 -11.41
N GLU A 10 -9.31 -6.18 -10.40
CA GLU A 10 -9.61 -5.82 -9.02
C GLU A 10 -8.65 -4.74 -8.47
N ILE A 11 -7.39 -4.72 -8.91
CA ILE A 11 -6.44 -3.65 -8.54
C ILE A 11 -6.86 -2.31 -9.17
N VAL A 12 -7.19 -2.32 -10.46
CA VAL A 12 -7.63 -1.11 -11.20
C VAL A 12 -8.95 -0.57 -10.63
N ARG A 13 -9.81 -1.44 -10.11
CA ARG A 13 -11.06 -1.07 -9.44
C ARG A 13 -10.92 -0.74 -7.96
N GLU A 14 -9.69 -0.66 -7.45
CA GLU A 14 -9.38 -0.34 -6.04
C GLU A 14 -9.95 -1.36 -5.03
N ARG A 15 -10.29 -2.56 -5.50
CA ARG A 15 -10.85 -3.66 -4.68
C ARG A 15 -9.78 -4.60 -4.14
N ARG A 16 -8.54 -4.45 -4.60
CA ARG A 16 -7.40 -5.29 -4.21
C ARG A 16 -6.13 -4.45 -4.08
N ALA A 17 -5.42 -4.66 -2.98
CA ALA A 17 -4.10 -4.10 -2.74
C ALA A 17 -3.02 -4.72 -3.65
N ILE A 18 -1.99 -3.93 -3.94
CA ILE A 18 -0.78 -4.39 -4.64
C ILE A 18 0.10 -5.19 -3.66
N THR A 19 0.28 -6.48 -3.92
CA THR A 19 1.21 -7.34 -3.18
C THR A 19 2.65 -7.19 -3.69
N SER A 20 3.64 -7.68 -2.92
CA SER A 20 5.05 -7.72 -3.33
C SER A 20 5.29 -8.49 -4.63
N ASP A 21 4.64 -9.65 -4.85
CA ASP A 21 4.67 -10.38 -6.14
C ASP A 21 4.14 -9.52 -7.30
N THR A 22 3.04 -8.81 -7.07
CA THR A 22 2.46 -7.94 -8.10
C THR A 22 3.37 -6.76 -8.39
N ALA A 23 3.96 -6.13 -7.36
CA ALA A 23 4.91 -5.03 -7.49
C ALA A 23 6.15 -5.45 -8.30
N LEU A 24 6.73 -6.62 -8.04
CA LEU A 24 7.86 -7.16 -8.83
C LEU A 24 7.51 -7.31 -10.31
N ARG A 25 6.31 -7.81 -10.61
CA ARG A 25 5.85 -8.00 -11.99
C ARG A 25 5.58 -6.68 -12.70
N LEU A 26 4.93 -5.74 -12.03
CA LEU A 26 4.67 -4.40 -12.57
C LEU A 26 5.98 -3.65 -12.81
N ALA A 27 6.91 -3.70 -11.86
CA ALA A 27 8.25 -3.13 -11.99
C ALA A 27 8.99 -3.67 -13.21
N ARG A 28 9.04 -4.99 -13.37
CA ARG A 28 9.66 -5.64 -14.54
C ARG A 28 9.01 -5.23 -15.86
N TYR A 29 7.69 -5.05 -15.88
CA TYR A 29 6.95 -4.73 -17.11
C TYR A 29 7.09 -3.25 -17.50
N PHE A 30 7.00 -2.34 -16.53
CA PHE A 30 6.99 -0.89 -16.76
C PHE A 30 8.36 -0.23 -16.64
N GLY A 31 9.43 -0.97 -16.32
CA GLY A 31 10.77 -0.40 -16.13
C GLY A 31 10.88 0.47 -14.87
N THR A 32 10.09 0.18 -13.84
CA THR A 32 10.12 0.89 -12.55
C THR A 32 10.74 0.01 -11.47
N THR A 33 10.73 0.47 -10.21
CA THR A 33 11.13 -0.34 -9.05
C THR A 33 9.92 -0.99 -8.37
N PRO A 34 10.06 -2.14 -7.70
CA PRO A 34 9.00 -2.71 -6.87
C PRO A 34 8.61 -1.78 -5.71
N GLN A 35 9.59 -1.07 -5.14
CA GLN A 35 9.40 -0.09 -4.07
C GLN A 35 8.47 1.04 -4.50
N PHE A 36 8.55 1.50 -5.75
CA PHE A 36 7.61 2.50 -6.27
C PHE A 36 6.15 2.08 -6.05
N TRP A 37 5.81 0.84 -6.41
CA TRP A 37 4.45 0.31 -6.26
C TRP A 37 4.06 0.07 -4.81
N LEU A 38 4.97 -0.46 -3.99
CA LEU A 38 4.70 -0.69 -2.57
C LEU A 38 4.57 0.62 -1.79
N ASN A 39 5.34 1.66 -2.12
CA ASN A 39 5.23 2.97 -1.49
C ASN A 39 3.84 3.60 -1.76
N LEU A 40 3.28 3.42 -2.96
CA LEU A 40 1.92 3.84 -3.27
C LEU A 40 0.90 3.10 -2.41
N GLN A 41 1.03 1.77 -2.30
CA GLN A 41 0.16 0.94 -1.47
C GLN A 41 0.24 1.37 0.01
N THR A 42 1.44 1.47 0.56
CA THR A 42 1.68 1.90 1.95
C THR A 42 1.14 3.30 2.19
N SER A 43 1.35 4.25 1.28
CA SER A 43 0.81 5.60 1.43
C SER A 43 -0.73 5.62 1.43
N TYR A 44 -1.37 4.78 0.63
CA TYR A 44 -2.83 4.64 0.65
C TYR A 44 -3.31 4.05 1.97
N ASP A 45 -2.72 2.92 2.39
CA ASP A 45 -3.11 2.21 3.62
C ASP A 45 -2.94 3.10 4.85
N LEU A 46 -1.86 3.88 4.92
CA LEU A 46 -1.63 4.86 5.99
C LEU A 46 -2.71 5.95 5.99
N ARG A 47 -3.04 6.56 4.84
CA ARG A 47 -4.05 7.62 4.79
C ARG A 47 -5.44 7.14 5.21
N ILE A 48 -5.83 5.93 4.77
CA ILE A 48 -7.12 5.34 5.17
C ILE A 48 -7.11 5.03 6.67
N THR A 49 -6.06 4.41 7.17
CA THR A 49 -5.93 4.05 8.59
C THR A 49 -5.89 5.28 9.49
N GLU A 50 -5.14 6.32 9.10
CA GLU A 50 -5.10 7.61 9.81
C GLU A 50 -6.48 8.25 9.89
N ARG A 51 -7.26 8.19 8.80
CA ARG A 51 -8.63 8.70 8.78
C ARG A 51 -9.58 7.92 9.70
N GLU A 52 -9.43 6.60 9.76
CA GLU A 52 -10.33 5.72 10.53
C GLU A 52 -10.00 5.70 12.02
N VAL A 53 -8.72 5.60 12.38
CA VAL A 53 -8.28 5.34 13.76
C VAL A 53 -7.20 6.29 14.27
N GLY A 54 -6.72 7.24 13.45
CA GLY A 54 -5.63 8.14 13.83
C GLY A 54 -5.90 8.94 15.11
N SER A 55 -7.09 9.54 15.22
CA SER A 55 -7.50 10.30 16.42
C SER A 55 -7.60 9.43 17.68
N LYS A 56 -7.92 8.14 17.53
CA LYS A 56 -7.98 7.19 18.63
C LYS A 56 -6.56 6.84 19.10
N ILE A 57 -5.69 6.49 18.15
CA ILE A 57 -4.28 6.17 18.42
C ILE A 57 -3.58 7.34 19.12
N ALA A 58 -3.80 8.58 18.65
CA ALA A 58 -3.19 9.77 19.25
C ALA A 58 -3.58 10.00 20.73
N LYS A 59 -4.77 9.54 21.15
CA LYS A 59 -5.23 9.62 22.54
C LYS A 59 -4.68 8.48 23.40
N GLU A 60 -4.57 7.28 22.82
CA GLU A 60 -4.20 6.06 23.54
C GLU A 60 -2.68 5.86 23.65
N VAL A 61 -1.91 6.31 22.66
CA VAL A 61 -0.45 6.09 22.58
C VAL A 61 0.30 7.35 22.95
N ARG A 62 1.07 7.29 24.04
CA ARG A 62 1.96 8.39 24.45
C ARG A 62 3.23 8.40 23.62
N THR A 63 3.63 9.58 23.13
CA THR A 63 4.91 9.74 22.44
C THR A 63 6.05 9.55 23.43
N ARG A 64 7.04 8.72 23.08
CA ARG A 64 8.23 8.54 23.90
C ARG A 64 9.10 9.80 23.79
N CYS A 65 9.30 10.49 24.90
CA CYS A 65 10.32 11.53 25.00
C CYS A 65 11.69 10.84 25.11
N VAL A 66 12.63 11.15 24.23
CA VAL A 66 14.03 10.72 24.33
C VAL A 66 14.84 11.98 24.57
N ALA A 67 15.49 12.06 25.73
CA ALA A 67 16.38 13.15 26.12
C ALA A 67 17.73 13.06 25.41
#